data_AF-A0A077FMM4-F1
#
_entry.id   AF-A0A077FMM4-F1
#
_cell.length_a   1.000
_cell.length_b   1.000
_cell.length_c   1.000
_cell.angle_alpha   90.00
_cell.angle_beta   90.00
_cell.angle_gamma   90.00
#
_symmetry.space_group_name_H-M   'P 1'
#
loop_
_entity.id
_entity.type
_entity.pdbx_description
1 polymer ?
#
loop_
_entity_poly.entity_id
_entity_poly.type
_entity_poly.pdbx_seq_one_letter_code
_entity_poly.pdbx_strand_id
1 'polypeptide(L)'
;MNRFILIFTYIISSYIFYIPVSLAANQTNGITFTQNNDILKRAALYLNSLTTLVADFHQVSPNGEISNGKFFLSRPGKLRIQYNPPVPIVMTINGSLISYYDYELDQLSHSTAHDNLASFLTRKNISFFSSDIKVKMVDKSKGLIRIKLTKANKSKDGELTLIFNDYPFTLKKLDITDAEGNTTSVSLSNTNFGTKIDSKLFVLTKKAKY
;
A
#
# COMPACT_ATOMS: atom_id res chain seq x y z
N MET A 1 22.48 -5.82 -6.17
CA MET A 1 21.88 -4.48 -5.96
C MET A 1 20.37 -4.64 -5.94
N ASN A 2 19.77 -4.70 -4.74
CA ASN A 2 18.36 -5.05 -4.57
C ASN A 2 17.45 -3.98 -5.17
N ARG A 3 16.67 -4.38 -6.18
CA ARG A 3 15.74 -3.54 -6.94
C ARG A 3 14.60 -2.95 -6.11
N PHE A 4 14.51 -3.27 -4.82
CA PHE A 4 13.53 -2.74 -3.89
C PHE A 4 13.73 -1.23 -3.59
N ILE A 5 14.96 -0.71 -3.72
CA ILE A 5 15.27 0.72 -3.57
C ILE A 5 14.73 1.56 -4.74
N LEU A 6 14.50 0.96 -5.92
CA LEU A 6 14.09 1.70 -7.12
C LEU A 6 12.62 2.10 -7.14
N ILE A 7 11.76 1.48 -6.33
CA ILE A 7 10.34 1.85 -6.23
C ILE A 7 10.16 3.29 -5.70
N PHE A 8 11.22 3.91 -5.14
CA PHE A 8 11.16 5.23 -4.52
C PHE A 8 11.99 6.34 -5.17
N THR A 9 12.71 6.06 -6.26
CA THR A 9 13.60 7.06 -6.85
C THR A 9 13.80 6.80 -8.34
N TYR A 10 13.12 7.55 -9.22
CA TYR A 10 13.69 8.33 -10.34
C TYR A 10 12.68 8.70 -11.46
N ILE A 11 13.09 9.72 -12.22
CA ILE A 11 12.38 10.60 -13.15
C ILE A 11 12.65 10.20 -14.62
N ILE A 12 11.60 10.31 -15.44
CA ILE A 12 11.46 10.61 -16.89
C ILE A 12 12.61 10.25 -17.86
N SER A 13 12.26 9.44 -18.88
CA SER A 13 12.65 9.68 -20.28
C SER A 13 11.60 9.12 -21.24
N SER A 14 11.17 9.96 -22.18
CA SER A 14 10.02 9.76 -23.06
C SER A 14 10.43 9.21 -24.43
N TYR A 15 9.79 8.12 -24.85
CA TYR A 15 9.65 7.77 -26.26
C TYR A 15 8.16 7.59 -26.59
N ILE A 16 7.68 8.36 -27.57
CA ILE A 16 6.31 8.29 -28.07
C ILE A 16 6.29 7.25 -29.21
N PHE A 17 5.51 6.19 -29.04
CA PHE A 17 5.03 5.37 -30.15
C PHE A 17 3.50 5.54 -30.26
N TYR A 18 3.04 5.96 -31.44
CA TYR A 18 1.63 6.06 -31.78
C TYR A 18 1.11 4.65 -32.12
N ILE A 19 0.08 4.18 -31.41
CA ILE A 19 -0.71 3.02 -31.82
C ILE A 19 -2.18 3.47 -31.96
N PRO A 20 -2.86 3.16 -33.07
CA PRO A 20 -4.29 3.43 -33.20
C PRO A 20 -5.07 2.51 -32.25
N VAL A 21 -5.84 3.10 -31.33
CA VAL A 21 -6.78 2.36 -30.47
C VAL A 21 -8.00 2.01 -31.29
N SER A 22 -8.26 0.72 -31.47
CA SER A 22 -9.54 0.19 -31.94
C SER A 22 -10.53 0.16 -30.77
N LEU A 23 -11.68 0.82 -30.94
CA LEU A 23 -12.79 0.75 -29.98
C LEU A 23 -13.47 -0.61 -30.07
N ALA A 24 -13.14 -1.50 -29.14
CA ALA A 24 -14.01 -2.62 -28.79
C ALA A 24 -14.85 -2.21 -27.56
N ALA A 25 -16.15 -2.03 -27.76
CA ALA A 25 -17.10 -1.77 -26.68
C ALA A 25 -17.29 -3.04 -25.83
N ASN A 26 -16.45 -3.20 -24.80
CA ASN A 26 -16.68 -4.21 -23.78
C ASN A 26 -17.81 -3.75 -22.86
N GLN A 27 -18.85 -4.59 -22.74
CA GLN A 27 -19.95 -4.39 -21.81
C GLN A 27 -19.41 -4.29 -20.39
N THR A 28 -19.44 -3.08 -19.84
CA THR A 28 -19.18 -2.85 -18.42
C THR A 28 -20.48 -3.14 -17.68
N ASN A 29 -20.47 -4.17 -16.82
CA ASN A 29 -21.45 -4.31 -15.75
C ASN A 29 -21.28 -3.09 -14.83
N GLY A 30 -21.99 -2.01 -15.17
CA GLY A 30 -21.77 -0.68 -14.62
C GLY A 30 -22.26 -0.58 -13.19
N ILE A 31 -21.32 -0.53 -12.25
CA ILE A 31 -21.57 -0.10 -10.88
C ILE A 31 -21.98 1.37 -10.96
N THR A 32 -23.17 1.72 -10.47
CA THR A 32 -23.68 3.10 -10.54
C THR A 32 -22.87 4.03 -9.64
N PHE A 33 -22.82 5.34 -9.95
CA PHE A 33 -22.07 6.34 -9.17
C PHE A 33 -22.44 6.31 -7.67
N THR A 34 -23.73 6.13 -7.35
CA THR A 34 -24.22 5.99 -5.98
C THR A 34 -23.67 4.74 -5.29
N GLN A 35 -23.68 3.60 -5.99
CA GLN A 35 -23.15 2.33 -5.47
C GLN A 35 -21.64 2.39 -5.22
N ASN A 36 -20.88 3.07 -6.09
CA ASN A 36 -19.46 3.33 -5.86
C ASN A 36 -19.24 4.14 -4.58
N ASN A 37 -20.02 5.19 -4.36
CA ASN A 37 -19.88 6.03 -3.17
C ASN A 37 -20.15 5.24 -1.88
N ASP A 38 -21.13 4.34 -1.88
CA ASP A 38 -21.42 3.50 -0.72
C ASP A 38 -20.30 2.49 -0.44
N ILE A 39 -19.72 1.89 -1.48
CA ILE A 39 -18.54 1.02 -1.36
C ILE A 39 -17.35 1.80 -0.76
N LEU A 40 -17.09 3.01 -1.26
CA LEU A 40 -16.00 3.86 -0.76
C LEU A 40 -16.21 4.25 0.70
N LYS A 41 -17.45 4.57 1.11
CA LYS A 41 -17.79 4.83 2.51
C LYS A 41 -17.58 3.60 3.39
N ARG A 42 -18.04 2.41 2.96
CA ARG A 42 -17.80 1.14 3.68
C ARG A 42 -16.31 0.84 3.85
N ALA A 43 -15.54 1.02 2.77
CA ALA A 43 -14.09 0.86 2.80
C ALA A 43 -13.42 1.85 3.75
N ALA A 44 -13.84 3.12 3.73
CA ALA A 44 -13.29 4.14 4.61
C ALA A 44 -13.61 3.83 6.07
N LEU A 45 -14.86 3.45 6.38
CA LEU A 45 -15.27 3.05 7.73
C LEU A 45 -14.45 1.87 8.24
N TYR A 46 -14.32 0.81 7.43
CA TYR A 46 -13.50 -0.35 7.79
C TYR A 46 -12.04 0.04 8.03
N LEU A 47 -11.42 0.80 7.12
CA LEU A 47 -10.02 1.19 7.31
C LEU A 47 -9.86 2.07 8.55
N ASN A 48 -10.78 3.00 8.81
CA ASN A 48 -10.81 3.85 10.01
C ASN A 48 -11.02 3.09 11.33
N SER A 49 -11.65 1.92 11.32
CA SER A 49 -11.72 1.08 12.53
C SER A 49 -10.39 0.39 12.86
N LEU A 50 -9.44 0.35 11.91
CA LEU A 50 -8.11 -0.25 12.12
C LEU A 50 -7.16 0.71 12.84
N THR A 51 -7.40 0.99 14.13
CA THR A 51 -6.53 1.86 14.94
C THR A 51 -5.19 1.18 15.27
N THR A 52 -5.22 -0.06 15.73
CA THR A 52 -4.02 -0.91 15.85
C THR A 52 -4.25 -2.25 15.19
N LEU A 53 -3.21 -2.75 14.51
CA LEU A 53 -3.21 -4.03 13.82
C LEU A 53 -1.81 -4.63 13.87
N VAL A 54 -1.74 -5.90 14.27
CA VAL A 54 -0.57 -6.76 14.11
C VAL A 54 -0.97 -7.90 13.19
N ALA A 55 -0.17 -8.18 12.16
CA ALA A 55 -0.47 -9.25 11.21
C ALA A 55 0.83 -9.90 10.71
N ASP A 56 0.70 -11.10 10.17
CA ASP A 56 1.68 -11.64 9.25
C ASP A 56 1.43 -11.02 7.87
N PHE A 57 2.50 -10.74 7.12
CA PHE A 57 2.38 -10.34 5.73
C PHE A 57 3.07 -11.34 4.81
N HIS A 58 2.52 -11.46 3.60
CA HIS A 58 3.11 -12.14 2.46
C HIS A 58 3.18 -11.16 1.30
N GLN A 59 4.39 -10.86 0.86
CA GLN A 59 4.68 -10.03 -0.29
C GLN A 59 5.03 -10.91 -1.49
N VAL A 60 4.54 -10.53 -2.65
CA VAL A 60 5.00 -11.01 -3.95
C VAL A 60 5.49 -9.79 -4.72
N SER A 61 6.77 -9.77 -5.06
CA SER A 61 7.37 -8.70 -5.87
C SER A 61 7.08 -8.88 -7.36
N PRO A 62 7.36 -7.88 -8.21
CA PRO A 62 7.06 -7.95 -9.64
C PRO A 62 7.76 -9.10 -10.39
N ASN A 63 8.93 -9.53 -9.90
CA ASN A 63 9.67 -10.70 -10.42
C ASN A 63 9.16 -12.04 -9.87
N GLY A 64 8.13 -12.04 -9.03
CA GLY A 64 7.54 -13.24 -8.43
C GLY A 64 8.24 -13.72 -7.15
N GLU A 65 9.30 -13.04 -6.68
CA GLU A 65 9.92 -13.40 -5.41
C GLU A 65 8.92 -13.19 -4.26
N ILE A 66 8.94 -14.14 -3.32
CA ILE A 66 8.05 -14.14 -2.19
C ILE A 66 8.85 -13.75 -0.95
N SER A 67 8.30 -12.83 -0.17
CA SER A 67 8.84 -12.47 1.13
C SER A 67 7.74 -12.45 2.16
N ASN A 68 8.06 -12.73 3.41
CA ASN A 68 7.11 -12.74 4.50
C ASN A 68 7.69 -12.05 5.74
N GLY A 69 6.81 -11.72 6.68
CA GLY A 69 7.24 -11.07 7.91
C GLY A 69 6.09 -10.58 8.77
N LYS A 70 6.38 -9.61 9.62
CA LYS A 70 5.43 -8.98 10.53
C LYS A 70 5.05 -7.58 10.05
N PHE A 71 3.76 -7.31 10.08
CA PHE A 71 3.15 -6.02 9.80
C PHE A 71 2.56 -5.45 11.09
N PHE A 72 2.92 -4.21 11.41
CA PHE A 72 2.37 -3.47 12.52
C PHE A 72 1.83 -2.15 12.03
N LEU A 73 0.62 -1.81 12.46
CA LEU A 73 -0.01 -0.53 12.22
C LEU A 73 -0.49 0.03 13.56
N SER A 74 -0.14 1.29 13.82
CA SER A 74 -0.65 2.06 14.94
C SER A 74 -0.98 3.46 14.43
N ARG A 75 -2.26 3.68 14.15
CA ARG A 75 -2.72 4.96 13.63
C ARG A 75 -2.91 5.98 14.76
N PRO A 76 -2.64 7.27 14.49
CA PRO A 76 -2.14 7.82 13.24
C PRO A 76 -0.61 7.69 13.09
N GLY A 77 -0.16 7.61 11.83
CA GLY A 77 1.20 7.89 11.41
C GLY A 77 2.23 6.80 11.66
N LYS A 78 1.88 5.67 12.28
CA LYS A 78 2.87 4.61 12.57
C LYS A 78 2.58 3.32 11.84
N LEU A 79 3.59 2.83 11.14
CA LEU A 79 3.57 1.55 10.44
C LEU A 79 4.95 0.92 10.52
N ARG A 80 5.04 -0.40 10.65
CA ARG A 80 6.29 -1.15 10.61
C ARG A 80 6.08 -2.41 9.77
N ILE A 81 7.00 -2.66 8.85
CA ILE A 81 7.12 -3.90 8.11
C ILE A 81 8.48 -4.48 8.46
N GLN A 82 8.49 -5.67 9.04
CA GLN A 82 9.69 -6.38 9.41
C GLN A 82 9.72 -7.70 8.67
N TYR A 83 10.70 -7.88 7.81
CA TYR A 83 10.87 -9.11 7.04
C TYR A 83 11.39 -10.23 7.95
N ASN A 84 11.05 -11.47 7.63
CA ASN A 84 11.62 -12.63 8.28
C ASN A 84 12.99 -12.96 7.66
N PRO A 85 13.89 -13.63 8.40
CA PRO A 85 15.09 -14.22 7.83
C PRO A 85 14.76 -15.09 6.60
N PRO A 86 15.62 -15.13 5.57
CA PRO A 86 16.98 -14.58 5.54
C PRO A 86 17.06 -13.11 5.08
N VAL A 87 15.95 -12.37 5.05
CA VAL A 87 15.92 -10.98 4.56
C VAL A 87 15.87 -10.04 5.77
N PRO A 88 17.01 -9.52 6.27
CA PRO A 88 17.02 -8.74 7.50
C PRO A 88 16.73 -7.27 7.18
N ILE A 89 15.51 -7.01 6.70
CA ILE A 89 15.04 -5.68 6.32
C ILE A 89 13.93 -5.24 7.27
N VAL A 90 13.99 -3.98 7.69
CA VAL A 90 12.91 -3.34 8.44
C VAL A 90 12.59 -1.98 7.84
N MET A 91 11.31 -1.75 7.58
CA MET A 91 10.77 -0.45 7.19
C MET A 91 9.83 0.07 8.26
N THR A 92 9.91 1.36 8.57
CA THR A 92 9.00 2.05 9.48
C THR A 92 8.49 3.35 8.86
N ILE A 93 7.27 3.71 9.23
CA ILE A 93 6.71 5.05 9.08
C ILE A 93 6.47 5.56 10.50
N ASN A 94 6.93 6.77 10.81
CA ASN A 94 6.61 7.47 12.05
C ASN A 94 6.33 8.94 11.75
N GLY A 95 5.05 9.29 11.67
CA GLY A 95 4.61 10.60 11.22
C GLY A 95 4.92 10.79 9.74
N SER A 96 5.74 11.79 9.40
CA SER A 96 6.17 12.09 8.03
C SER A 96 7.43 11.35 7.61
N LEU A 97 8.12 10.65 8.52
CA LEU A 97 9.40 10.00 8.27
C LEU A 97 9.19 8.53 7.91
N ILE A 98 9.70 8.11 6.75
CA ILE A 98 9.93 6.71 6.42
C ILE A 98 11.39 6.39 6.73
N SER A 99 11.64 5.28 7.43
CA SER A 99 12.99 4.76 7.64
C SER A 99 13.05 3.33 7.12
N TYR A 100 14.08 3.04 6.33
CA TYR A 100 14.38 1.73 5.78
C TYR A 100 15.76 1.32 6.27
N TYR A 101 15.85 0.17 6.94
CA TYR A 101 17.11 -0.39 7.42
C TYR A 101 17.33 -1.76 6.80
N ASP A 102 18.40 -1.87 6.03
CA ASP A 102 19.00 -3.13 5.61
C ASP A 102 20.12 -3.49 6.61
N TYR A 103 19.90 -4.51 7.43
CA TYR A 103 20.87 -4.94 8.45
C TYR A 103 22.02 -5.76 7.85
N GLU A 104 21.84 -6.33 6.66
CA GLU A 104 22.91 -7.06 5.97
C GLU A 104 23.98 -6.08 5.48
N LEU A 105 23.54 -4.92 4.98
CA LEU A 105 24.42 -3.87 4.47
C LEU A 105 24.78 -2.79 5.51
N ASP A 106 24.26 -2.89 6.73
CA ASP A 106 24.30 -1.83 7.76
C ASP A 106 23.88 -0.45 7.20
N GLN A 107 22.83 -0.42 6.38
CA GLN A 107 22.41 0.79 5.67
C GLN A 107 21.03 1.27 6.15
N LEU A 108 21.02 2.44 6.81
CA LEU A 108 19.81 3.17 7.18
C LEU A 108 19.55 4.31 6.21
N SER A 109 18.38 4.29 5.57
CA SER A 109 17.92 5.29 4.61
C SER A 109 16.61 5.93 5.08
N HIS A 110 16.41 7.20 4.75
CA HIS A 110 15.22 7.96 5.11
C HIS A 110 14.53 8.56 3.88
N SER A 111 13.20 8.61 3.91
CA SER A 111 12.39 9.31 2.90
C SER A 111 11.12 9.88 3.53
N THR A 112 10.30 10.60 2.74
CA THR A 112 9.07 11.22 3.26
C THR A 112 7.84 10.36 3.01
N ALA A 113 6.95 10.29 4.01
CA ALA A 113 5.70 9.54 3.92
C ALA A 113 4.74 10.16 2.90
N HIS A 114 4.79 11.48 2.73
CA HIS A 114 3.92 12.19 1.79
C HIS A 114 4.11 11.69 0.36
N ASP A 115 5.34 11.29 -0.03
CA ASP A 115 5.63 10.78 -1.36
C ASP A 115 5.20 9.32 -1.58
N ASN A 116 4.91 8.56 -0.51
CA ASN A 116 4.52 7.16 -0.60
C ASN A 116 2.99 6.97 -0.56
N LEU A 117 2.41 6.30 -1.56
CA LEU A 117 0.97 6.01 -1.59
C LEU A 117 0.52 5.03 -0.50
N ALA A 118 1.42 4.15 -0.02
CA ALA A 118 1.14 3.25 1.10
C ALA A 118 0.94 4.00 2.44
N SER A 119 1.42 5.23 2.56
CA SER A 119 1.14 6.10 3.72
C SER A 119 -0.35 6.43 3.87
N PHE A 120 -1.17 6.19 2.84
CA PHE A 120 -2.62 6.31 2.91
C PHE A 120 -3.20 5.52 4.09
N LEU A 121 -2.64 4.34 4.39
CA LEU A 121 -3.09 3.47 5.48
C LEU A 121 -2.76 4.01 6.88
N THR A 122 -1.82 4.96 6.99
CA THR A 122 -1.39 5.51 8.28
C THR A 122 -2.11 6.81 8.64
N ARG A 123 -2.92 7.38 7.74
CA ARG A 123 -3.61 8.68 7.96
C ARG A 123 -4.44 8.68 9.24
N LYS A 124 -4.61 9.84 9.88
CA LYS A 124 -5.54 9.98 11.02
C LYS A 124 -6.98 9.68 10.61
N ASN A 125 -7.41 10.22 9.47
CA ASN A 125 -8.70 9.94 8.86
C ASN A 125 -8.47 9.48 7.43
N ILE A 126 -8.93 8.28 7.10
CA ILE A 126 -8.90 7.73 5.75
C ILE A 126 -10.18 8.11 5.03
N SER A 127 -10.04 8.82 3.91
CA SER A 127 -11.15 9.18 3.04
C SER A 127 -10.71 9.02 1.59
N PHE A 128 -11.58 8.43 0.76
CA PHE A 128 -11.38 8.33 -0.68
C PHE A 128 -11.86 9.60 -1.43
N PHE A 129 -12.45 10.55 -0.70
CA PHE A 129 -12.96 11.82 -1.24
C PHE A 129 -12.03 13.00 -0.90
N SER A 130 -10.85 12.74 -0.35
CA SER A 130 -9.86 13.79 -0.07
C SER A 130 -9.27 14.32 -1.38
N SER A 131 -9.00 15.63 -1.43
CA SER A 131 -8.55 16.32 -2.65
C SER A 131 -7.19 15.86 -3.17
N ASP A 132 -6.40 15.20 -2.33
CA ASP A 132 -5.06 14.71 -2.66
C ASP A 132 -5.06 13.29 -3.25
N ILE A 133 -6.21 12.60 -3.27
CA ILE A 133 -6.36 11.25 -3.82
C ILE A 133 -7.41 11.26 -4.94
N LYS A 134 -7.17 10.45 -5.96
CA LYS A 134 -8.11 10.21 -7.06
C LYS A 134 -8.43 8.72 -7.15
N VAL A 135 -9.69 8.37 -6.94
CA VAL A 135 -10.21 7.02 -7.21
C VAL A 135 -10.30 6.84 -8.73
N LYS A 136 -9.59 5.83 -9.24
CA LYS A 136 -9.52 5.50 -10.67
C LYS A 136 -10.55 4.44 -11.05
N MET A 137 -10.83 3.51 -10.14
CA MET A 137 -11.71 2.39 -10.37
C MET A 137 -12.27 1.90 -9.05
N VAL A 138 -13.56 1.57 -9.06
CA VAL A 138 -14.20 0.70 -8.08
C VAL A 138 -14.77 -0.46 -8.88
N ASP A 139 -14.33 -1.68 -8.57
CA ASP A 139 -14.82 -2.91 -9.19
C ASP A 139 -15.35 -3.83 -8.10
N LYS A 140 -16.48 -4.48 -8.36
CA LYS A 140 -17.08 -5.49 -7.49
C LYS A 140 -17.34 -6.72 -8.35
N SER A 141 -16.54 -7.75 -8.17
CA SER A 141 -16.61 -8.97 -8.96
C SER A 141 -16.20 -10.20 -8.16
N LYS A 142 -16.91 -11.31 -8.34
CA LYS A 142 -16.59 -12.62 -7.74
C LYS A 142 -16.37 -12.57 -6.21
N GLY A 143 -17.21 -11.82 -5.49
CA GLY A 143 -17.12 -11.68 -4.02
C GLY A 143 -15.99 -10.77 -3.53
N LEU A 144 -15.27 -10.11 -4.43
CA LEU A 144 -14.21 -9.16 -4.11
C LEU A 144 -14.59 -7.75 -4.53
N ILE A 145 -14.09 -6.77 -3.78
CA ILE A 145 -14.16 -5.35 -4.10
C ILE A 145 -12.74 -4.83 -4.30
N ARG A 146 -12.47 -4.16 -5.42
CA ARG A 146 -11.20 -3.54 -5.74
C ARG A 146 -11.37 -2.04 -5.84
N ILE A 147 -10.60 -1.30 -5.05
CA ILE A 147 -10.57 0.17 -5.09
C ILE A 147 -9.17 0.57 -5.51
N LYS A 148 -9.05 1.09 -6.73
CA LYS A 148 -7.79 1.60 -7.27
C LYS A 148 -7.73 3.11 -7.09
N LEU A 149 -6.65 3.58 -6.49
CA LEU A 149 -6.43 4.99 -6.18
C LEU A 149 -5.03 5.44 -6.61
N THR A 150 -4.93 6.73 -6.90
CA THR A 150 -3.70 7.44 -7.29
C THR A 150 -3.62 8.75 -6.53
N LYS A 151 -2.46 9.40 -6.52
CA LYS A 151 -2.38 10.79 -6.06
C LYS A 151 -3.00 11.74 -7.07
N ALA A 152 -3.74 12.74 -6.59
CA ALA A 152 -4.37 13.72 -7.46
C ALA A 152 -3.34 14.57 -8.23
N ASN A 153 -2.23 14.95 -7.57
CA ASN A 153 -1.16 15.77 -8.16
C ASN A 153 -0.07 14.97 -8.88
N LYS A 154 0.02 13.66 -8.64
CA LYS A 154 1.07 12.78 -9.14
C LYS A 154 0.48 11.44 -9.62
N SER A 155 -0.48 11.51 -10.54
CA SER A 155 -1.24 10.31 -10.95
C SER A 155 -0.43 9.30 -11.77
N LYS A 156 0.79 9.66 -12.20
CA LYS A 156 1.70 8.80 -12.98
C LYS A 156 2.76 8.11 -12.11
N ASP A 157 2.87 8.46 -10.83
CA ASP A 157 3.90 7.95 -9.94
C ASP A 157 3.60 6.53 -9.42
N GLY A 158 2.40 6.03 -9.72
CA GLY A 158 1.95 4.71 -9.32
C GLY A 158 0.50 4.69 -8.83
N GLU A 159 0.02 3.48 -8.58
CA GLU A 159 -1.33 3.18 -8.17
C GLU A 159 -1.33 2.28 -6.93
N LEU A 160 -2.32 2.47 -6.05
CA LEU A 160 -2.60 1.58 -4.94
C LEU A 160 -3.96 0.94 -5.20
N THR A 161 -4.02 -0.38 -5.23
CA THR A 161 -5.26 -1.13 -5.33
C THR A 161 -5.53 -1.85 -4.02
N LEU A 162 -6.58 -1.43 -3.32
CA LEU A 162 -7.06 -2.08 -2.11
C LEU A 162 -8.09 -3.14 -2.49
N ILE A 163 -7.89 -4.37 -2.00
CA ILE A 163 -8.72 -5.51 -2.34
C ILE A 163 -9.38 -6.03 -1.07
N PHE A 164 -10.72 -5.98 -1.05
CA PHE A 164 -11.55 -6.40 0.06
C PHE A 164 -12.35 -7.66 -0.31
N ASN A 165 -12.61 -8.51 0.67
CA ASN A 165 -13.76 -9.41 0.59
C ASN A 165 -15.04 -8.57 0.73
N ASP A 166 -16.10 -8.86 -0.03
CA ASP A 166 -17.38 -8.16 0.11
C ASP A 166 -18.14 -8.60 1.37
N TYR A 167 -18.01 -9.88 1.73
CA TYR A 167 -18.62 -10.46 2.94
C TYR A 167 -17.75 -11.59 3.55
N PRO A 168 -17.34 -11.49 4.84
CA PRO A 168 -17.38 -10.29 5.67
C PRO A 168 -16.47 -9.20 5.08
N PHE A 169 -16.88 -7.92 5.19
CA PHE A 169 -16.15 -6.81 4.58
C PHE A 169 -14.79 -6.60 5.26
N THR A 170 -13.72 -7.07 4.62
CA THR A 170 -12.38 -7.17 5.21
C THR A 170 -11.31 -6.91 4.17
N LEU A 171 -10.27 -6.16 4.52
CA LEU A 171 -9.11 -5.96 3.65
C LEU A 171 -8.34 -7.27 3.56
N LYS A 172 -8.16 -7.76 2.34
CA LYS A 172 -7.47 -9.03 2.06
C LYS A 172 -6.05 -8.79 1.55
N LYS A 173 -5.90 -7.82 0.65
CA LYS A 173 -4.68 -7.60 -0.12
C LYS A 173 -4.58 -6.13 -0.53
N LEU A 174 -3.34 -5.67 -0.70
CA LEU A 174 -3.01 -4.37 -1.26
C LEU A 174 -1.95 -4.57 -2.34
N ASP A 175 -2.22 -4.02 -3.51
CA ASP A 175 -1.32 -4.04 -4.66
C ASP A 175 -0.79 -2.63 -4.91
N ILE A 176 0.53 -2.50 -4.96
CA ILE A 176 1.23 -1.26 -5.26
C ILE A 176 1.86 -1.42 -6.64
N THR A 177 1.39 -0.61 -7.59
CA THR A 177 1.92 -0.57 -8.95
C THR A 177 2.74 0.70 -9.12
N ASP A 178 3.97 0.61 -9.58
CA ASP A 178 4.82 1.78 -9.85
C ASP A 178 4.52 2.43 -11.22
N ALA A 179 5.24 3.50 -11.55
CA ALA A 179 5.09 4.23 -12.81
C ALA A 179 5.44 3.39 -14.06
N GLU A 180 6.24 2.33 -13.91
CA GLU A 180 6.63 1.41 -14.98
C GLU A 180 5.62 0.26 -15.15
N GLY A 181 4.64 0.15 -14.25
CA GLY A 181 3.62 -0.90 -14.25
C GLY A 181 4.02 -2.14 -13.44
N ASN A 182 5.18 -2.14 -12.77
CA ASN A 182 5.58 -3.24 -11.93
C ASN A 182 4.70 -3.29 -10.68
N THR A 183 4.11 -4.44 -10.38
CA THR A 183 3.17 -4.60 -9.27
C THR A 183 3.76 -5.43 -8.14
N THR A 184 3.80 -4.84 -6.95
CA THR A 184 4.10 -5.53 -5.69
C THR A 184 2.79 -5.80 -4.95
N SER A 185 2.59 -7.04 -4.55
CA SER A 185 1.38 -7.51 -3.90
C SER A 185 1.65 -7.85 -2.45
N VAL A 186 0.89 -7.31 -1.50
CA VAL A 186 1.01 -7.64 -0.09
C VAL A 186 -0.33 -8.16 0.44
N SER A 187 -0.32 -9.33 1.06
CA SER A 187 -1.49 -9.95 1.70
C SER A 187 -1.26 -10.03 3.20
N LEU A 188 -2.31 -9.83 3.99
CA LEU A 188 -2.25 -9.88 5.46
C LEU A 188 -2.98 -11.12 5.97
N SER A 189 -2.39 -11.81 6.94
CA SER A 189 -2.95 -12.98 7.61
C SER A 189 -2.73 -12.89 9.13
N ASN A 190 -3.41 -13.75 9.90
CA ASN A 190 -3.27 -13.81 11.36
C ASN A 190 -3.42 -12.44 12.05
N THR A 191 -4.42 -11.67 11.61
CA THR A 191 -4.62 -10.28 12.04
C THR A 191 -5.14 -10.21 13.47
N ASN A 192 -4.46 -9.44 14.33
CA ASN A 192 -4.87 -9.10 15.68
C ASN A 192 -5.09 -7.58 15.80
N PHE A 193 -6.32 -7.17 16.08
CA PHE A 193 -6.75 -5.78 16.17
C PHE A 193 -6.79 -5.30 17.63
N GLY A 194 -6.64 -4.00 17.86
CA GLY A 194 -6.81 -3.40 19.19
C GLY A 194 -5.69 -3.71 20.18
N THR A 195 -4.66 -4.46 19.76
CA THR A 195 -3.49 -4.76 20.58
C THR A 195 -2.66 -3.50 20.83
N LYS A 196 -2.16 -3.33 22.06
CA LYS A 196 -1.21 -2.27 22.41
C LYS A 196 0.16 -2.57 21.79
N ILE A 197 0.68 -1.63 21.00
CA ILE A 197 1.98 -1.76 20.34
C ILE A 197 2.94 -0.74 20.96
N ASP A 198 4.14 -1.17 21.36
CA ASP A 198 5.15 -0.22 21.88
C ASP A 198 5.56 0.76 20.78
N SER A 199 5.41 2.05 21.07
CA SER A 199 5.81 3.14 20.20
C SER A 199 7.28 3.07 19.74
N LYS A 200 8.17 2.46 20.53
CA LYS A 200 9.59 2.30 20.21
C LYS A 200 9.82 1.42 18.98
N LEU A 201 8.89 0.50 18.67
CA LEU A 201 8.99 -0.34 17.48
C LEU A 201 8.98 0.45 16.17
N PHE A 202 8.48 1.68 16.18
CA PHE A 202 8.39 2.52 14.97
C PHE A 202 9.57 3.47 14.80
N VAL A 203 10.61 3.36 15.64
CA VAL A 203 11.82 4.17 15.55
C VAL A 203 13.01 3.26 15.27
N LEU A 204 13.65 3.45 14.11
CA LEU A 204 14.87 2.73 13.77
C LEU A 204 16.08 3.58 14.17
N THR A 205 17.05 2.93 14.82
CA THR A 205 18.35 3.53 15.15
C THR A 205 19.44 2.54 14.79
N LYS A 206 20.63 3.05 14.44
CA LYS A 206 21.78 2.22 14.03
C LYS A 206 22.25 1.20 15.10
N LYS A 207 21.79 1.32 16.35
CA LYS A 207 22.15 0.41 17.46
C LYS A 207 21.10 -0.64 17.81
N ALA A 208 19.89 -0.59 17.23
CA ALA A 208 18.85 -1.55 17.55
C ALA A 208 19.15 -2.87 16.82
N LYS A 209 19.69 -3.87 17.52
CA LYS A 209 19.93 -5.21 16.95
C LYS A 209 18.58 -5.94 16.78
N TYR A 210 18.52 -6.78 15.73
CA TYR A 210 17.38 -7.53 15.19
C TYR A 210 16.49 -8.23 16.22
#